data_AF-F0FXA7-F1
#
_entry.id   AF-F0FXA7-F1
#
_cell.length_a   1.000
_cell.length_b   1.000
_cell.length_c   1.000
_cell.angle_alpha   90.00
_cell.angle_beta   90.00
_cell.angle_gamma   90.00
#
_symmetry.space_group_name_H-M   'P 1'
#
loop_
_entity.id
_entity.type
_entity.pdbx_description
1 polymer ?
#
loop_
_entity_poly.entity_id
_entity_poly.type
_entity_poly.pdbx_seq_one_letter_code
_entity_poly.pdbx_strand_id
1 'polypeptide(L)'
;MSQVISVRRPVADASFGQALKNAVAAAILTAILTVPVLGLQLKLDGYQVVLERHWRPVWIAVAAVFLFQLFKPWLMRAKSAVQLPAMPAMGAQQQRTIIWVLLAVGLVWPFFGSRGAVDVATLALIYVILGLGLNIVVGFAGLLDLGYVGFYAVGGYTYAMLNQYFGLTFWECLPLAAIASATFGFLLGFPVLRLRGDYLAIVTLG
;
A
#
# COMPACT_ATOMS: atom_id res chain seq x y z
N MET A 1 16.24 -5.00 -51.45
CA MET A 1 14.78 -5.22 -51.42
C MET A 1 14.32 -5.08 -49.96
N SER A 2 14.16 -3.84 -49.49
CA SER A 2 13.89 -3.51 -48.08
C SER A 2 12.49 -2.90 -47.95
N GLN A 3 11.54 -3.66 -47.41
CA GLN A 3 10.21 -3.16 -47.09
C GLN A 3 10.24 -2.52 -45.70
N VAL A 4 10.07 -1.20 -45.65
CA VAL A 4 9.84 -0.44 -44.43
C VAL A 4 8.36 -0.56 -44.06
N ILE A 5 8.08 -1.30 -42.99
CA ILE A 5 6.73 -1.42 -42.41
C ILE A 5 6.38 -0.08 -41.74
N SER A 6 5.59 0.72 -42.44
CA SER A 6 4.94 1.92 -41.90
C SER A 6 3.85 1.50 -40.91
N VAL A 7 4.15 1.50 -39.62
CA VAL A 7 3.17 1.35 -38.54
C VAL A 7 2.43 2.68 -38.37
N ARG A 8 1.32 2.87 -39.09
CA ARG A 8 0.32 3.90 -38.74
C ARG A 8 -0.31 3.53 -37.40
N ARG A 9 -0.01 4.28 -36.34
CA ARG A 9 -0.85 4.28 -35.13
C ARG A 9 -1.98 5.29 -35.34
N PRO A 10 -3.26 4.88 -35.33
CA PRO A 10 -4.36 5.83 -35.21
C PRO A 10 -4.35 6.32 -33.76
N VAL A 11 -3.72 7.47 -33.51
CA VAL A 11 -3.99 8.23 -32.29
C VAL A 11 -5.42 8.74 -32.46
N ALA A 12 -6.37 8.10 -31.78
CA ALA A 12 -7.74 8.57 -31.76
C ALA A 12 -7.75 10.02 -31.26
N ASP A 13 -8.13 10.95 -32.13
CA ASP A 13 -8.42 12.33 -31.78
C ASP A 13 -9.64 12.35 -30.86
N ALA A 14 -9.42 12.11 -29.57
CA ALA A 14 -10.45 12.32 -28.57
C ALA A 14 -10.82 13.80 -28.60
N SER A 15 -12.01 14.09 -29.13
CA SER A 15 -12.57 15.43 -29.16
C SER A 15 -12.54 16.04 -27.77
N PHE A 16 -12.26 17.34 -27.68
CA PHE A 16 -12.22 18.07 -26.40
C PHE A 16 -13.48 17.81 -25.54
N GLY A 17 -14.64 17.66 -26.19
CA GLY A 17 -15.90 17.30 -25.54
C GLY A 17 -15.91 15.90 -24.91
N GLN A 18 -15.24 14.90 -25.50
CA GLN A 18 -15.11 13.56 -24.91
C GLN A 18 -14.20 13.57 -23.69
N ALA A 19 -13.09 14.33 -23.76
CA ALA A 19 -12.17 14.48 -22.64
C ALA A 19 -12.84 15.19 -21.44
N LEU A 20 -13.65 16.22 -21.71
CA LEU A 20 -14.40 16.94 -20.68
C LEU A 20 -15.44 16.03 -20.00
N LYS A 21 -16.21 15.25 -20.77
CA LYS A 21 -17.19 14.30 -20.22
C LYS A 21 -16.53 13.23 -19.33
N ASN A 22 -15.39 12.68 -19.76
CA ASN A 22 -14.67 11.66 -18.99
C ASN A 22 -14.03 12.24 -17.71
N ALA A 23 -13.52 13.47 -17.76
CA ALA A 23 -12.96 14.14 -16.59
C ALA A 23 -14.04 14.47 -15.55
N VAL A 24 -15.22 14.92 -15.99
CA VAL A 24 -16.38 15.18 -15.12
C VAL A 24 -16.89 13.89 -14.49
N ALA A 25 -17.07 12.81 -15.27
CA ALA A 25 -17.50 11.52 -14.75
C ALA A 25 -16.52 10.95 -13.72
N ALA A 26 -15.21 11.04 -13.98
CA ALA A 26 -14.19 10.58 -13.06
C ALA A 26 -14.09 11.44 -11.79
N ALA A 27 -14.29 12.76 -11.89
CA ALA A 27 -14.33 13.66 -10.74
C ALA A 27 -15.57 13.42 -9.85
N ILE A 28 -16.73 13.16 -10.46
CA ILE A 28 -17.96 12.80 -9.72
C ILE A 28 -17.77 11.46 -9.00
N LEU A 29 -17.25 10.44 -9.70
CA LEU A 29 -16.97 9.14 -9.09
C LEU A 29 -15.97 9.27 -7.93
N THR A 30 -14.93 10.10 -8.10
CA THR A 30 -13.96 10.36 -7.05
C THR A 30 -14.58 11.10 -5.87
N ALA A 31 -15.45 12.10 -6.11
CA ALA A 31 -16.15 12.80 -5.05
C ALA A 31 -17.06 11.85 -4.25
N ILE A 32 -17.80 10.97 -4.94
CA ILE A 32 -18.67 9.98 -4.30
C ILE A 32 -17.87 9.03 -3.40
N LEU A 33 -16.67 8.59 -3.84
CA LEU A 33 -15.81 7.72 -3.03
C LEU A 33 -15.08 8.45 -1.90
N THR A 34 -14.72 9.72 -2.10
CA THR A 34 -13.87 10.48 -1.17
C THR A 34 -14.67 11.15 -0.05
N VAL A 35 -15.91 11.57 -0.31
CA VAL A 35 -16.80 12.21 0.68
C VAL A 35 -17.06 11.33 1.91
N PRO A 36 -17.40 10.03 1.82
CA PRO A 36 -17.61 9.21 3.01
C PRO A 36 -16.30 8.90 3.74
N VAL A 37 -15.18 8.83 3.02
CA VAL A 37 -13.87 8.46 3.59
C VAL A 37 -13.17 9.63 4.29
N LEU A 38 -13.26 10.85 3.73
CA LEU A 38 -12.57 12.04 4.23
C LEU A 38 -13.50 13.11 4.83
N GLY A 39 -14.80 13.07 4.52
CA GLY A 39 -15.77 14.07 5.00
C GLY A 39 -16.34 13.76 6.38
N LEU A 40 -16.22 12.52 6.85
CA LEU A 40 -16.75 12.05 8.12
C LEU A 40 -15.59 11.53 8.98
N GLN A 41 -14.91 12.44 9.67
CA GLN A 41 -13.96 12.05 10.71
C GLN A 41 -14.63 12.12 12.06
N LEU A 42 -14.67 10.98 12.77
CA LEU A 42 -15.07 10.92 14.16
C LEU A 42 -13.88 11.37 15.00
N LYS A 43 -14.03 12.52 15.67
CA LYS A 43 -13.02 13.03 16.61
C LYS A 43 -13.54 12.74 18.02
N LEU A 44 -12.73 12.02 18.78
CA LEU A 44 -13.03 11.64 20.16
C LEU A 44 -12.59 12.78 21.08
N ASP A 45 -13.54 13.62 21.50
CA ASP A 45 -13.35 14.54 22.63
C ASP A 45 -13.88 13.85 23.90
N GLY A 46 -12.98 13.15 24.59
CA GLY A 46 -13.33 12.33 25.76
C GLY A 46 -14.21 11.12 25.40
N TYR A 47 -15.39 11.00 26.02
CA TYR A 47 -16.36 9.91 25.80
C TYR A 47 -17.49 10.26 24.82
N GLN A 48 -17.47 11.46 24.23
CA GLN A 48 -18.49 11.90 23.28
C GLN A 48 -17.91 11.91 21.87
N VAL A 49 -18.51 11.11 20.99
CA VAL A 49 -18.19 11.10 19.56
C VAL A 49 -18.79 12.36 18.95
N VAL A 50 -17.97 13.39 18.74
CA VAL A 50 -18.41 14.62 18.08
C VAL A 50 -18.04 14.57 16.61
N LEU A 51 -19.05 14.80 15.75
CA LEU A 51 -18.92 14.77 14.30
C LEU A 51 -18.35 16.10 13.79
N GLU A 52 -17.02 16.25 13.80
CA GLU A 52 -16.37 17.43 13.21
C GLU A 52 -16.28 17.28 11.67
N ARG A 53 -17.12 18.05 10.97
CA ARG A 53 -17.25 17.98 9.51
C ARG A 53 -16.15 18.79 8.80
N HIS A 54 -15.03 18.16 8.51
CA HIS A 54 -13.88 18.78 7.84
C HIS A 54 -14.04 18.79 6.30
N TRP A 55 -14.82 19.72 5.76
CA TRP A 55 -15.05 19.81 4.30
C TRP A 55 -13.83 20.31 3.50
N ARG A 56 -12.93 21.08 4.11
CA ARG A 56 -11.77 21.69 3.44
C ARG A 56 -10.87 20.66 2.71
N PRO A 57 -10.43 19.55 3.32
CA PRO A 57 -9.63 18.53 2.62
C PRO A 57 -10.39 17.82 1.50
N VAL A 58 -11.71 17.65 1.61
CA VAL A 58 -12.54 17.03 0.55
C VAL A 58 -12.57 17.90 -0.70
N TRP A 59 -12.79 19.21 -0.55
CA TRP A 59 -12.77 20.14 -1.68
C TRP A 59 -11.38 20.23 -2.33
N ILE A 60 -10.30 20.18 -1.53
CA ILE A 60 -8.93 20.15 -2.05
C ILE A 60 -8.66 18.86 -2.83
N ALA A 61 -9.07 17.69 -2.32
CA ALA A 61 -8.91 16.41 -3.01
C ALA A 61 -9.69 16.35 -4.32
N VAL A 62 -10.94 16.83 -4.33
CA VAL A 62 -11.77 16.91 -5.54
C VAL A 62 -11.17 17.88 -6.55
N ALA A 63 -10.74 19.06 -6.13
CA ALA A 63 -10.09 20.05 -7.01
C ALA A 63 -8.75 19.52 -7.57
N ALA A 64 -7.95 18.85 -6.74
CA ALA A 64 -6.69 18.26 -7.15
C ALA A 64 -6.88 17.14 -8.16
N VAL A 65 -7.85 16.23 -7.94
CA VAL A 65 -8.16 15.16 -8.89
C VAL A 65 -8.76 15.72 -10.17
N PHE A 66 -9.69 16.68 -10.08
CA PHE A 66 -10.27 17.34 -11.26
C PHE A 66 -9.20 18.05 -12.10
N LEU A 67 -8.33 18.86 -11.48
CA LEU A 67 -7.21 19.52 -12.18
C LEU A 67 -6.23 18.49 -12.74
N PHE A 68 -5.89 17.45 -11.99
CA PHE A 68 -5.00 16.39 -12.46
C PHE A 68 -5.60 15.64 -13.66
N GLN A 69 -6.90 15.32 -13.64
CA GLN A 69 -7.58 14.61 -14.72
C GLN A 69 -7.82 15.50 -15.95
N LEU A 70 -8.08 16.79 -15.74
CA LEU A 70 -8.23 17.81 -16.78
C LEU A 70 -6.90 18.06 -17.51
N PHE A 71 -5.78 18.09 -16.79
CA PHE A 71 -4.45 18.24 -17.37
C PHE A 71 -3.80 16.92 -17.80
N LYS A 72 -4.30 15.76 -17.37
CA LYS A 72 -3.82 14.42 -17.77
C LYS A 72 -3.64 14.26 -19.29
N PRO A 73 -4.60 14.63 -20.16
CA PRO A 73 -4.42 14.49 -21.61
C PRO A 73 -3.36 15.43 -22.19
N TRP A 74 -3.19 16.63 -21.63
CA TRP A 74 -2.14 17.57 -22.04
C TRP A 74 -0.76 17.14 -21.52
N LEU A 75 -0.69 16.66 -20.28
CA LEU A 75 0.52 16.12 -19.65
C LEU A 75 0.98 14.81 -20.31
N MET A 76 0.06 13.94 -20.74
CA MET A 76 0.42 12.74 -21.52
C MET A 76 0.84 13.09 -22.95
N ARG A 77 0.27 14.12 -23.58
CA ARG A 77 0.77 14.64 -24.86
C ARG A 77 2.17 15.27 -24.72
N ALA A 78 2.41 16.05 -23.68
CA ALA A 78 3.72 16.59 -23.34
C ALA A 78 4.74 15.48 -22.98
N LYS A 79 4.33 14.47 -22.21
CA LYS A 79 5.16 13.30 -21.88
C LYS A 79 5.30 12.30 -23.04
N SER A 80 4.48 12.38 -24.10
CA SER A 80 4.67 11.58 -25.32
C SER A 80 5.66 12.23 -26.29
N ALA A 81 5.84 13.56 -26.20
CA ALA A 81 6.90 14.30 -26.88
C ALA A 81 8.25 14.15 -26.15
N VAL A 82 8.22 13.90 -24.85
CA VAL A 82 9.38 13.50 -24.06
C VAL A 82 9.48 11.97 -24.11
N GLN A 83 10.15 11.44 -25.15
CA GLN A 83 10.71 10.10 -25.05
C GLN A 83 11.57 10.07 -23.79
N LEU A 84 11.07 9.44 -22.72
CA LEU A 84 11.85 9.23 -21.50
C LEU A 84 13.17 8.59 -21.95
N PRO A 85 14.32 9.24 -21.72
CA PRO A 85 15.61 8.60 -21.93
C PRO A 85 15.53 7.26 -21.21
N ALA A 86 15.83 6.15 -21.90
CA ALA A 86 15.99 4.88 -21.23
C ALA A 86 16.91 5.15 -20.04
N MET A 87 16.42 4.93 -18.81
CA MET A 87 17.19 5.23 -17.61
C MET A 87 18.55 4.57 -17.83
N PRO A 88 19.67 5.32 -17.83
CA PRO A 88 20.97 4.70 -17.97
C PRO A 88 21.02 3.62 -16.92
N ALA A 89 21.27 2.37 -17.34
CA ALA A 89 21.30 1.23 -16.43
C ALA A 89 22.24 1.61 -15.29
N MET A 90 21.66 1.94 -14.13
CA MET A 90 22.42 2.49 -13.02
C MET A 90 23.46 1.44 -12.67
N GLY A 91 24.74 1.82 -12.69
CA GLY A 91 25.80 0.90 -12.29
C GLY A 91 25.46 0.34 -10.91
N ALA A 92 25.76 -0.93 -10.65
CA ALA A 92 25.43 -1.60 -9.39
C ALA A 92 25.84 -0.79 -8.15
N GLN A 93 26.91 0.02 -8.26
CA GLN A 93 27.38 0.95 -7.23
C GLN A 93 26.47 2.17 -7.02
N GLN A 94 25.92 2.75 -8.08
CA GLN A 94 25.00 3.88 -8.01
C GLN A 94 23.64 3.44 -7.45
N GLN A 95 23.14 2.27 -7.87
CA GLN A 95 21.92 1.67 -7.30
C GLN A 95 22.08 1.37 -5.80
N ARG A 96 23.23 0.79 -5.39
CA ARG A 96 23.52 0.54 -3.97
C ARG A 96 23.55 1.83 -3.16
N THR A 97 24.15 2.90 -3.71
CA THR A 97 24.22 4.21 -3.04
C THR A 97 22.82 4.81 -2.86
N ILE A 98 21.98 4.73 -3.89
CA ILE A 98 20.57 5.19 -3.80
C ILE A 98 19.81 4.44 -2.73
N ILE A 99 19.96 3.11 -2.64
CA ILE A 99 19.33 2.29 -1.60
C ILE A 99 19.78 2.75 -0.20
N TRP A 100 21.08 2.94 0.01
CA TRP A 100 21.60 3.42 1.30
C TRP A 100 21.11 4.81 1.66
N VAL A 101 21.05 5.74 0.69
CA VAL A 101 20.51 7.09 0.91
C VAL A 101 19.02 7.02 1.26
N LEU A 102 18.23 6.21 0.56
CA LEU A 102 16.80 6.04 0.86
C LEU A 102 16.59 5.45 2.26
N LEU A 103 17.38 4.45 2.66
CA LEU A 103 17.33 3.86 3.99
C LEU A 103 17.70 4.88 5.08
N ALA A 104 18.76 5.67 4.85
CA ALA A 104 19.18 6.69 5.79
C ALA A 104 18.12 7.79 5.96
N VAL A 105 17.52 8.25 4.87
CA VAL A 105 16.42 9.22 4.91
C VAL A 105 15.21 8.65 5.65
N GLY A 106 14.83 7.40 5.37
CA GLY A 106 13.72 6.73 6.06
C GLY A 106 13.95 6.57 7.56
N LEU A 107 15.18 6.28 7.99
CA LEU A 107 15.55 6.15 9.40
C LEU A 107 15.57 7.49 10.14
N VAL A 108 15.96 8.57 9.45
CA VAL A 108 16.10 9.91 10.04
C VAL A 108 14.78 10.68 10.05
N TRP A 109 13.89 10.42 9.09
CA TRP A 109 12.58 11.07 8.99
C TRP A 109 11.70 11.06 10.26
N PRO A 110 11.55 9.94 11.02
CA PRO A 110 10.69 9.93 12.20
C PRO A 110 11.13 10.90 13.32
N PHE A 111 12.38 11.35 13.32
CA PHE A 111 12.86 12.35 14.30
C PHE A 111 12.37 13.77 14.00
N PHE A 112 11.94 14.04 12.77
CA PHE A 112 11.40 15.34 12.34
C PHE A 112 9.87 15.34 12.21
N GLY A 113 9.23 14.17 12.25
CA GLY A 113 7.79 14.00 12.11
C GLY A 113 7.01 14.21 13.41
N SER A 114 5.75 14.64 13.29
CA SER A 114 4.81 14.68 14.43
C SER A 114 4.43 13.24 14.86
N ARG A 115 3.99 13.06 16.12
CA ARG A 115 3.57 11.74 16.65
C ARG A 115 2.58 11.01 15.73
N GLY A 116 1.59 11.73 15.21
CA GLY A 116 0.62 11.16 14.25
C GLY A 116 1.25 10.71 12.92
N ALA A 117 2.25 11.44 12.40
CA ALA A 117 2.96 11.02 11.20
C ALA A 117 3.79 9.75 11.44
N VAL A 118 4.40 9.61 12.62
CA VAL A 118 5.17 8.42 13.01
C VAL A 118 4.24 7.21 13.20
N ASP A 119 3.07 7.38 13.81
CA ASP A 119 2.09 6.31 13.99
C ASP A 119 1.55 5.80 12.64
N VAL A 120 1.17 6.72 11.74
CA VAL A 120 0.72 6.38 10.39
C VAL A 120 1.83 5.69 9.60
N ALA A 121 3.07 6.18 9.69
CA ALA A 121 4.21 5.54 9.04
C ALA A 121 4.49 4.14 9.59
N THR A 122 4.38 3.95 10.91
CA THR A 122 4.56 2.65 11.57
C THR A 122 3.49 1.65 11.11
N LEU A 123 2.22 2.06 11.08
CA LEU A 123 1.13 1.25 10.55
C LEU A 123 1.36 0.90 9.07
N ALA A 124 1.75 1.88 8.25
CA ALA A 124 2.07 1.66 6.85
C ALA A 124 3.21 0.63 6.69
N LEU A 125 4.28 0.74 7.48
CA LEU A 125 5.42 -0.20 7.45
C LEU A 125 5.00 -1.60 7.89
N ILE A 126 4.14 -1.73 8.90
CA ILE A 126 3.57 -3.03 9.30
C ILE A 126 2.81 -3.65 8.12
N TYR A 127 1.94 -2.89 7.45
CA TYR A 127 1.21 -3.39 6.28
C TYR A 127 2.10 -3.72 5.09
N VAL A 128 3.20 -2.99 4.89
CA VAL A 128 4.20 -3.32 3.86
C VAL A 128 4.88 -4.65 4.18
N ILE A 129 5.31 -4.87 5.43
CA ILE A 129 5.91 -6.14 5.85
C ILE A 129 4.90 -7.29 5.70
N LEU A 130 3.64 -7.08 6.08
CA LEU A 130 2.56 -8.05 5.91
C LEU A 130 2.33 -8.37 4.42
N GLY A 131 2.29 -7.35 3.56
CA GLY A 131 2.13 -7.53 2.12
C GLY A 131 3.32 -8.27 1.48
N LEU A 132 4.55 -7.97 1.91
CA LEU A 132 5.74 -8.69 1.47
C LEU A 132 5.71 -10.16 1.92
N GLY A 133 5.31 -10.43 3.16
CA GLY A 133 5.13 -11.78 3.67
C GLY A 133 4.08 -12.57 2.89
N LEU A 134 2.93 -11.97 2.61
CA LEU A 134 1.88 -12.56 1.78
C LEU A 134 2.36 -12.82 0.34
N ASN A 135 3.12 -11.87 -0.24
CA ASN A 135 3.70 -12.04 -1.58
C ASN A 135 4.70 -13.21 -1.63
N ILE A 136 5.42 -13.47 -0.54
CA ILE A 136 6.30 -14.63 -0.46
C ILE A 136 5.47 -15.93 -0.45
N VAL A 137 4.42 -16.01 0.36
CA VAL A 137 3.58 -17.21 0.46
C VAL A 137 2.83 -17.48 -0.84
N VAL A 138 2.08 -16.50 -1.33
CA VAL A 138 1.28 -16.66 -2.56
C VAL A 138 2.19 -16.75 -3.79
N GLY A 139 3.26 -15.96 -3.84
CA GLY A 139 4.16 -15.88 -4.99
C GLY A 139 5.10 -17.07 -5.14
N PHE A 140 5.63 -17.63 -4.04
CA PHE A 140 6.55 -18.78 -4.11
C PHE A 140 5.87 -20.11 -3.83
N ALA A 141 4.89 -20.20 -2.93
CA ALA A 141 4.20 -21.45 -2.63
C ALA A 141 3.00 -21.71 -3.54
N GLY A 142 2.47 -20.68 -4.22
CA GLY A 142 1.31 -20.80 -5.13
C GLY A 142 0.00 -21.15 -4.42
N LEU A 143 -0.06 -20.97 -3.09
CA LEU A 143 -1.20 -21.28 -2.25
C LEU A 143 -1.89 -19.97 -1.84
N LEU A 144 -3.22 -19.91 -1.97
CA LEU A 144 -4.00 -18.78 -1.48
C LEU A 144 -4.16 -18.90 0.05
N ASP A 145 -3.47 -18.04 0.80
CA ASP A 145 -3.55 -17.96 2.25
C ASP A 145 -4.37 -16.73 2.67
N LEU A 146 -5.60 -16.96 3.15
CA LEU A 146 -6.48 -15.90 3.66
C LEU A 146 -6.39 -15.74 5.19
N GLY A 147 -5.71 -16.67 5.87
CA GLY A 147 -5.55 -16.74 7.32
C GLY A 147 -4.27 -16.05 7.80
N TYR A 148 -3.52 -15.43 6.90
CA TYR A 148 -2.25 -14.74 7.16
C TYR A 148 -2.31 -13.74 8.32
N VAL A 149 -3.44 -13.02 8.47
CA VAL A 149 -3.67 -12.06 9.56
C VAL A 149 -3.71 -12.74 10.94
N GLY A 150 -4.10 -14.02 11.01
CA GLY A 150 -4.08 -14.81 12.23
C GLY A 150 -2.66 -14.99 12.79
N PHE A 151 -1.68 -15.28 11.93
CA PHE A 151 -0.28 -15.40 12.36
C PHE A 151 0.29 -14.07 12.84
N TYR A 152 -0.06 -12.97 12.16
CA TYR A 152 0.26 -11.62 12.62
C TYR A 152 -0.33 -11.33 14.01
N ALA A 153 -1.59 -11.69 14.24
CA ALA A 153 -2.26 -11.49 15.52
C ALA A 153 -1.62 -12.32 16.64
N VAL A 154 -1.26 -13.58 16.39
CA VAL A 154 -0.57 -14.44 17.36
C VAL A 154 0.77 -13.83 17.80
N GLY A 155 1.58 -13.34 16.86
CA GLY A 155 2.85 -12.68 17.17
C GLY A 155 2.66 -11.39 17.99
N GLY A 156 1.75 -10.52 17.56
CA GLY A 156 1.46 -9.25 18.25
C GLY A 156 0.88 -9.45 19.65
N TYR A 157 -0.04 -10.41 19.80
CA TYR A 157 -0.63 -10.74 21.10
C TYR A 157 0.41 -11.35 22.05
N THR A 158 1.27 -12.24 21.54
CA THR A 158 2.36 -12.82 22.32
C THR A 158 3.32 -11.73 22.82
N TYR A 159 3.71 -10.81 21.93
CA TYR A 159 4.52 -9.64 22.30
C TYR A 159 3.85 -8.81 23.41
N ALA A 160 2.55 -8.50 23.27
CA ALA A 160 1.81 -7.72 24.25
C ALA A 160 1.75 -8.42 25.63
N MET A 161 1.51 -9.73 25.66
CA MET A 161 1.49 -10.52 26.90
C MET A 161 2.88 -10.58 27.56
N LEU A 162 3.94 -10.82 26.78
CA LEU A 162 5.31 -10.87 27.29
C LEU A 162 5.74 -9.52 27.88
N ASN A 163 5.44 -8.42 27.20
CA ASN A 163 5.77 -7.09 27.69
C ASN A 163 4.93 -6.71 28.92
N GLN A 164 3.62 -6.99 28.92
CA GLN A 164 2.71 -6.59 29.98
C GLN A 164 2.86 -7.39 31.28
N TYR A 165 3.01 -8.72 31.19
CA TYR A 165 3.04 -9.59 32.38
C TYR A 165 4.46 -9.89 32.87
N PHE A 166 5.42 -10.03 31.95
CA PHE A 166 6.80 -10.38 32.28
C PHE A 166 7.75 -9.18 32.25
N GLY A 167 7.28 -8.00 31.82
CA GLY A 167 8.09 -6.77 31.79
C GLY A 167 9.28 -6.85 30.82
N LEU A 168 9.26 -7.80 29.89
CA LEU A 168 10.38 -8.03 28.97
C LEU A 168 10.55 -6.86 28.01
N THR A 169 11.80 -6.62 27.64
CA THR A 169 12.15 -5.53 26.73
C THR A 169 11.77 -5.89 25.28
N PHE A 170 11.69 -4.87 24.41
CA PHE A 170 11.40 -5.06 22.97
C PHE A 170 12.29 -6.14 22.33
N TRP A 171 13.58 -6.15 22.67
CA TRP A 171 14.57 -7.06 22.08
C TRP A 171 14.41 -8.51 22.52
N GLU A 172 13.83 -8.77 23.70
CA GLU A 172 13.55 -10.12 24.19
C GLU A 172 12.19 -10.60 23.70
N CYS A 173 11.19 -9.72 23.70
CA CYS A 173 9.86 -10.03 23.18
C CYS A 173 9.89 -10.34 21.68
N LEU A 174 10.76 -9.68 20.90
CA LEU A 174 10.85 -9.86 19.45
C LEU A 174 11.14 -11.32 19.02
N PRO A 175 12.24 -11.96 19.47
CA PRO A 175 12.52 -13.36 19.13
C PRO A 175 11.50 -14.31 19.75
N LEU A 176 11.01 -14.06 20.96
CA LEU A 176 10.02 -14.93 21.62
C LEU A 176 8.68 -14.91 20.88
N ALA A 177 8.21 -13.74 20.46
CA ALA A 177 7.01 -13.60 19.64
C ALA A 177 7.18 -14.26 18.26
N ALA A 178 8.38 -14.13 17.65
CA ALA A 178 8.69 -14.80 16.40
C ALA A 178 8.68 -16.33 16.54
N ILE A 179 9.28 -16.88 17.60
CA ILE A 179 9.28 -18.32 17.89
C ILE A 179 7.86 -18.82 18.15
N ALA A 180 7.07 -18.08 18.93
CA ALA A 180 5.67 -18.43 19.18
C ALA A 180 4.86 -18.46 17.88
N SER A 181 4.95 -17.41 17.07
CA SER A 181 4.26 -17.35 15.77
C SER A 181 4.72 -18.46 14.82
N ALA A 182 6.02 -18.77 14.79
CA ALA A 182 6.57 -19.88 13.99
C ALA A 182 6.06 -21.24 14.48
N THR A 183 5.94 -21.42 15.79
CA THR A 183 5.40 -22.65 16.40
C THR A 183 3.94 -22.85 16.01
N PHE A 184 3.10 -21.82 16.13
CA PHE A 184 1.71 -21.87 15.67
C PHE A 184 1.61 -22.08 14.16
N GLY A 185 2.47 -21.41 13.37
CA GLY A 185 2.59 -21.62 11.93
C GLY A 185 2.95 -23.06 11.57
N PHE A 186 3.87 -23.68 12.30
CA PHE A 186 4.27 -25.07 12.10
C PHE A 186 3.14 -26.05 12.47
N LEU A 187 2.50 -25.85 13.63
CA LEU A 187 1.39 -26.68 14.11
C LEU A 187 0.19 -26.65 13.16
N LEU A 188 -0.17 -25.46 12.65
CA LEU A 188 -1.27 -25.29 11.70
C LEU A 188 -0.88 -25.60 10.25
N GLY A 189 0.40 -25.46 9.91
CA GLY A 189 0.94 -25.80 8.59
C GLY A 189 0.85 -27.30 8.29
N PHE A 190 1.02 -28.16 9.29
CA PHE A 190 0.99 -29.61 9.09
C PHE A 190 -0.38 -30.16 8.58
N PRO A 191 -1.54 -29.75 9.14
CA PRO A 191 -2.86 -30.02 8.54
C PRO A 191 -3.02 -29.42 7.14
N VAL A 192 -2.55 -28.19 6.94
CA VAL A 192 -2.67 -27.41 5.70
C VAL A 192 -1.99 -28.08 4.52
N LEU A 193 -0.83 -28.72 4.72
CA LEU A 193 -0.12 -29.46 3.68
C LEU A 193 -0.92 -30.65 3.10
N ARG A 194 -1.97 -31.11 3.79
CA ARG A 194 -2.87 -32.17 3.30
C ARG A 194 -3.99 -31.64 2.39
N LEU A 195 -4.21 -30.33 2.35
CA LEU A 195 -5.22 -29.66 1.54
C LEU A 195 -4.56 -29.03 0.32
N ARG A 196 -5.23 -29.10 -0.85
CA ARG A 196 -4.73 -28.51 -2.10
C ARG A 196 -5.56 -27.31 -2.49
N GLY A 197 -4.88 -26.23 -2.91
CA GLY A 197 -5.46 -25.09 -3.64
C GLY A 197 -6.68 -24.48 -2.96
N ASP A 198 -7.86 -24.74 -3.54
CA ASP A 198 -9.13 -24.12 -3.13
C ASP A 198 -9.59 -24.55 -1.72
N TYR A 199 -9.30 -25.79 -1.32
CA TYR A 199 -9.66 -26.28 0.01
C TYR A 199 -8.84 -25.62 1.12
N LEU A 200 -7.63 -25.19 0.80
CA LEU A 200 -6.77 -24.48 1.74
C LEU A 200 -7.27 -23.06 2.00
N ALA A 201 -7.69 -22.37 0.93
CA ALA A 201 -8.26 -21.03 1.01
C ALA A 201 -9.54 -21.00 1.88
N ILE A 202 -10.41 -22.01 1.75
CA ILE A 202 -11.65 -22.11 2.52
C ILE A 202 -11.35 -22.31 4.02
N VAL A 203 -10.39 -23.19 4.35
CA VAL A 203 -10.03 -23.47 5.76
C VAL A 203 -9.37 -22.28 6.44
N THR A 204 -8.71 -21.41 5.68
CA THR A 204 -8.04 -20.21 6.24
C THR A 204 -8.96 -18.98 6.36
N LEU A 205 -10.18 -19.04 5.82
CA LEU A 205 -11.20 -17.99 5.91
C LEU A 205 -12.09 -18.06 7.17
N GLY A 206 -12.01 -19.17 7.91
CA GLY A 206 -12.86 -19.48 9.08
C GLY A 206 -12.37 -18.88 10.39
#